data_AF-A0A920R5Z7-F1
#
_entry.id   AF-A0A920R5Z7-F1
#
_cell.length_a   1.000
_cell.length_b   1.000
_cell.length_c   1.000
_cell.angle_alpha   90.00
_cell.angle_beta   90.00
_cell.angle_gamma   90.00
#
_symmetry.space_group_name_H-M   'P 1'
#
loop_
_entity.id
_entity.type
_entity.pdbx_description
1 polymer ?
#
loop_
_entity_poly.entity_id
_entity_poly.type
_entity_poly.pdbx_seq_one_letter_code
_entity_poly.pdbx_strand_id
1 'polypeptide(L)'
;MTELSKFATTVGNLLVQRGETVSVAESSTGGLISAALLAVPGASAYFVGGTVVYTKPARDTFLKIDSDKLHGIVPQLNHMHFY
;
A
#
# COMPACT_ATOMS: atom_id res chain seq x y z
N MET A 1 -14.50 8.11 6.19
CA MET A 1 -13.17 8.13 6.83
C MET A 1 -13.18 7.56 8.26
N THR A 2 -14.27 7.71 9.01
CA THR A 2 -14.39 7.26 10.42
C THR A 2 -14.16 5.77 10.66
N GLU A 3 -14.57 4.89 9.73
CA GLU A 3 -14.32 3.45 9.88
C GLU A 3 -12.86 3.08 9.61
N LEU A 4 -12.24 3.69 8.58
CA LEU A 4 -10.82 3.50 8.30
C LEU A 4 -9.93 3.98 9.45
N SER A 5 -10.31 5.08 10.12
CA SER A 5 -9.54 5.59 11.26
C SER A 5 -9.58 4.64 12.46
N LYS A 6 -10.70 3.94 12.70
CA LYS A 6 -10.79 2.90 13.74
C LYS A 6 -9.80 1.76 13.48
N PHE A 7 -9.81 1.21 12.26
CA PHE A 7 -8.89 0.13 11.90
C PHE A 7 -7.43 0.58 11.93
N ALA A 8 -7.13 1.76 11.38
CA ALA A 8 -5.79 2.32 11.38
C ALA A 8 -5.25 2.52 12.81
N THR A 9 -6.08 3.00 13.73
CA THR A 9 -5.70 3.17 15.14
C THR A 9 -5.36 1.82 15.79
N THR A 10 -6.21 0.81 15.57
CA THR A 10 -5.96 -0.55 16.09
C THR A 10 -4.67 -1.14 15.54
N VAL A 11 -4.44 -1.03 14.22
CA VAL A 11 -3.22 -1.53 13.56
C VAL A 11 -1.98 -0.79 14.06
N GLY A 12 -2.02 0.54 14.12
CA GLY A 12 -0.91 1.35 14.62
C GLY A 12 -0.52 1.00 16.05
N ASN A 13 -1.51 0.82 16.94
CA ASN A 13 -1.27 0.40 18.32
C ASN A 13 -0.60 -0.98 18.40
N LEU A 14 -1.06 -1.95 17.61
CA LEU A 14 -0.48 -3.30 17.59
C LEU A 14 0.97 -3.29 17.08
N LEU A 15 1.26 -2.54 16.03
CA LEU A 15 2.61 -2.41 15.49
C LEU A 15 3.57 -1.79 16.52
N VAL A 16 3.15 -0.70 17.18
CA VAL A 16 3.95 -0.06 18.23
C VAL A 16 4.18 -1.00 19.41
N GLN A 17 3.14 -1.70 19.89
CA GLN A 17 3.28 -2.66 20.99
C GLN A 17 4.26 -3.80 20.67
N ARG A 18 4.37 -4.18 19.40
CA ARG A 18 5.26 -5.24 18.92
C ARG A 18 6.64 -4.73 18.51
N GLY A 19 6.87 -3.41 18.48
CA GLY A 19 8.09 -2.82 17.94
C GLY A 19 8.28 -3.07 16.44
N GLU A 20 7.17 -3.23 15.71
CA GLU A 20 7.16 -3.57 14.29
C GLU A 20 6.87 -2.35 13.41
N THR A 21 7.35 -2.42 12.17
CA THR A 21 7.12 -1.40 11.16
C THR A 21 6.38 -1.96 9.95
N VAL A 22 5.67 -1.10 9.22
CA VAL A 22 4.93 -1.45 8.00
C VAL A 22 5.23 -0.48 6.86
N SER A 23 5.34 -1.02 5.65
CA SER A 23 5.30 -0.27 4.39
C SER A 23 4.10 -0.70 3.56
N VAL A 24 3.50 0.22 2.81
CA VAL A 24 2.28 -0.07 2.01
C VAL A 24 2.52 0.21 0.53
N ALA A 25 2.27 -0.78 -0.33
CA ALA A 25 2.21 -0.61 -1.77
C ALA A 25 0.76 -0.72 -2.25
N GLU A 26 0.25 0.33 -2.87
CA GLU A 26 -1.15 0.46 -3.28
C GLU A 26 -1.30 0.51 -4.79
N SER A 27 -2.43 0.00 -5.29
CA SER A 27 -2.90 0.21 -6.66
C SER A 27 -4.32 0.75 -6.58
N SER A 28 -5.35 -0.11 -6.64
CA SER A 28 -6.76 0.30 -6.70
C SER A 28 -7.30 1.01 -5.46
N THR A 29 -6.63 0.89 -4.32
CA THR A 29 -6.97 1.62 -3.08
C THR A 29 -6.58 3.09 -3.13
N GLY A 30 -5.73 3.49 -4.09
CA GLY A 30 -5.47 4.90 -4.40
C GLY A 30 -4.83 5.73 -3.29
N GLY A 31 -4.15 5.11 -2.33
CA GLY A 31 -3.53 5.80 -1.20
C GLY A 31 -4.38 5.82 0.07
N LEU A 32 -5.60 5.27 0.05
CA LEU A 32 -6.50 5.34 1.20
C LEU A 32 -5.98 4.56 2.42
N ILE A 33 -5.22 3.48 2.21
CA ILE A 33 -4.64 2.72 3.32
C ILE A 33 -3.51 3.54 3.95
N SER A 34 -2.60 4.06 3.14
CA SER A 34 -1.49 4.90 3.60
C SER A 34 -2.01 6.15 4.31
N ALA A 35 -3.02 6.82 3.73
CA ALA A 35 -3.63 7.99 4.32
C ALA A 35 -4.29 7.68 5.67
N ALA A 36 -4.99 6.56 5.80
CA ALA A 36 -5.63 6.16 7.05
C ALA A 36 -4.59 5.89 8.16
N LEU A 37 -3.51 5.18 7.84
CA LEU A 37 -2.43 4.88 8.79
C LEU A 37 -1.66 6.15 9.19
N LEU A 38 -1.28 6.99 8.22
CA LEU A 38 -0.56 8.24 8.47
C LEU A 38 -1.39 9.29 9.23
N ALA A 39 -2.73 9.22 9.17
CA ALA A 39 -3.60 10.10 9.92
C ALA A 39 -3.65 9.78 11.44
N VAL A 40 -3.13 8.62 11.87
CA VAL A 40 -3.05 8.28 13.30
C VAL A 40 -1.90 9.08 13.95
N PRO A 41 -2.14 9.82 15.05
CA PRO A 41 -1.06 10.50 15.76
C PRO A 41 0.08 9.55 16.15
N GLY A 42 1.33 9.92 15.84
CA GLY A 42 2.49 9.09 16.11
C GLY A 42 2.79 8.03 15.04
N ALA A 43 2.14 8.07 13.87
CA ALA A 43 2.35 7.11 12.78
C ALA A 43 3.82 6.91 12.35
N SER A 44 4.68 7.91 12.54
CA SER A 44 6.12 7.80 12.27
C SER A 44 6.83 6.73 13.09
N ALA A 45 6.26 6.27 14.20
CA ALA A 45 6.80 5.19 15.01
C ALA A 45 6.70 3.81 14.33
N TYR A 46 5.81 3.64 13.34
CA TYR A 46 5.56 2.34 12.71
C TYR A 46 5.41 2.37 11.19
N PHE A 47 5.10 3.50 10.57
CA PHE A 47 4.94 3.59 9.11
C PHE A 47 6.24 4.08 8.45
N VAL A 48 6.91 3.20 7.71
CA VAL A 48 8.24 3.52 7.13
C VAL A 48 8.16 4.11 5.72
N GLY A 49 7.05 3.91 5.01
CA GLY A 49 6.88 4.44 3.67
C GLY A 49 5.80 3.71 2.86
N GLY A 50 5.46 4.29 1.71
CA GLY A 50 4.51 3.67 0.81
C GLY A 50 4.62 4.16 -0.62
N THR A 51 3.95 3.44 -1.51
CA THR A 51 3.87 3.77 -2.93
C THR A 51 2.45 3.57 -3.43
N VAL A 52 2.04 4.39 -4.40
CA VAL A 52 0.75 4.25 -5.09
C VAL A 52 1.04 4.13 -6.58
N VAL A 53 0.83 2.93 -7.12
CA VAL A 53 1.17 2.57 -8.49
C VAL A 53 -0.06 1.99 -9.15
N TYR A 54 -0.83 2.85 -9.83
CA TYR A 54 -2.14 2.49 -10.39
C TYR A 54 -2.10 1.99 -11.83
N THR A 55 -1.10 2.38 -12.63
CA THR A 55 -1.06 2.03 -14.05
C THR A 55 0.03 1.01 -14.32
N LYS A 56 -0.20 0.13 -15.32
CA LYS A 56 0.81 -0.83 -15.76
C LYS A 56 2.14 -0.14 -16.15
N PRO A 57 2.15 0.96 -16.95
CA PRO A 57 3.40 1.67 -17.25
C PRO A 57 4.13 2.19 -16.00
N ALA A 58 3.40 2.70 -15.00
CA ALA A 58 4.00 3.12 -13.74
C ALA A 58 4.60 1.93 -12.97
N ARG A 59 3.92 0.79 -12.95
CA ARG A 59 4.43 -0.45 -12.32
C ARG A 59 5.73 -0.90 -12.94
N ASP A 60 5.78 -0.96 -14.26
CA ASP A 60 6.95 -1.43 -15.00
C ASP A 60 8.13 -0.45 -14.81
N THR A 61 7.86 0.85 -14.72
CA THR A 61 8.88 1.90 -14.50
C THR A 61 9.41 1.93 -13.07
N PHE A 62 8.52 1.94 -12.07
CA PHE A 62 8.88 2.21 -10.67
C PHE A 62 9.22 0.97 -9.86
N LEU A 63 8.57 -0.17 -10.13
CA LEU A 63 8.74 -1.38 -9.33
C LEU A 63 9.72 -2.38 -9.95
N LYS A 64 10.16 -2.15 -11.20
CA LYS A 64 11.12 -3.00 -11.96
C LYS A 64 10.89 -4.50 -11.72
N ILE A 65 9.62 -4.91 -11.65
CA ILE A 65 9.28 -6.29 -11.34
C ILE A 65 9.69 -7.10 -12.56
N ASP A 66 10.63 -8.01 -12.34
CA ASP A 66 11.05 -8.97 -13.34
C ASP A 66 9.82 -9.77 -13.82
N SER A 67 9.56 -9.72 -15.13
CA SER A 67 8.43 -10.42 -15.75
C SER A 67 8.47 -11.91 -15.45
N ASP A 68 9.65 -12.49 -15.26
CA ASP A 68 9.81 -13.91 -14.95
C ASP A 68 9.33 -14.25 -13.54
N LYS A 69 9.35 -13.28 -12.61
CA LYS A 69 8.82 -13.43 -11.24
C LYS A 69 7.29 -13.32 -11.17
N LEU A 70 6.64 -12.91 -12.26
CA LEU A 70 5.18 -12.84 -12.38
C LEU A 70 4.58 -14.10 -13.00
N HIS A 71 5.38 -15.15 -13.25
CA HIS A 71 4.89 -16.39 -13.86
C HIS A 71 3.68 -16.96 -13.07
N GLY A 72 2.54 -17.08 -13.75
CA GLY A 72 1.28 -17.57 -13.16
C GLY A 72 0.47 -16.53 -12.37
N ILE A 73 1.01 -15.33 -12.13
CA ILE A 73 0.28 -14.22 -11.51
C ILE A 73 -0.15 -13.27 -12.62
N VAL A 74 -1.46 -13.23 -12.89
CA VAL A 74 -2.04 -12.22 -13.78
C VAL A 74 -2.46 -11.03 -12.93
N PRO A 75 -1.72 -9.90 -12.95
CA PRO A 75 -2.13 -8.70 -12.22
C PRO A 75 -3.46 -8.20 -12.78
N GLN A 76 -4.39 -7.73 -11.93
CA GLN A 76 -5.65 -7.15 -12.43
C GLN A 76 -5.42 -5.99 -13.42
N LEU A 77 -4.27 -5.31 -13.30
CA LEU A 77 -3.79 -4.29 -14.23
C LEU A 77 -3.70 -4.76 -15.68
N ASN A 78 -3.47 -6.06 -15.94
CA ASN A 78 -3.40 -6.61 -17.30
C ASN A 78 -4.79 -6.73 -17.96
N HIS A 79 -5.87 -6.66 -17.19
CA HIS A 79 -7.25 -6.64 -17.69
C HIS A 79 -7.83 -5.22 -17.73
N MET A 80 -7.10 -4.22 -17.24
CA MET A 80 -7.52 -2.83 -17.36
C MET A 80 -7.08 -2.28 -18.71
N HIS A 81 -8.05 -2.16 -19.62
CA HIS A 81 -7.90 -1.36 -20.83
C HIS A 81 -7.85 0.12 -20.43
N PHE A 82 -6.63 0.66 -20.36
CA PHE A 82 -6.44 2.09 -20.36
C PHE A 82 -6.52 2.52 -21.83
N TYR A 83 -7.67 3.13 -22.17
CA TYR A 83 -8.21 3.41 -23.51
C TYR A 83 -8.93 2.23 -24.18
#